data_AF-A0A351Z6M5-F1
#
_entry.id   AF-A0A351Z6M5-F1
#
_cell.length_a   1.000
_cell.length_b   1.000
_cell.length_c   1.000
_cell.angle_alpha   90.00
_cell.angle_beta   90.00
_cell.angle_gamma   90.00
#
_symmetry.space_group_name_H-M   'P 1'
#
loop_
_entity.id
_entity.type
_entity.pdbx_description
1 polymer ?
#
loop_
_entity_poly.entity_id
_entity_poly.type
_entity_poly.pdbx_seq_one_letter_code
_entity_poly.pdbx_strand_id
1 'polypeptide(L)'
;MERLLNIKEAAEILNVSEMTIRRWTNAGSLCCYRIGGKRERRFRIQDLHEYLAGKAPVDTHAAPLGFGGLTVPDGAHVTHLSLGMREALDVEASYVLEGLNNGETVLLVAPETRTEKFIKTLQERGADAENLRKRGKLRLTKGMDNPAGMAAYISRVASDSEGPFRVFGDMTWAKGKGWPLADLRELEETTNALPSSTGKLFLCQYSLESFSGMAAMMAMETHGYTIYRGELRESPYFKGEILTA
;
A
#
# COMPACT_ATOMS: atom_id res chain seq x y z
N MET A 1 13.54 -21.84 -4.48
CA MET A 1 14.20 -21.05 -3.42
C MET A 1 15.24 -20.19 -4.13
N GLU A 2 15.03 -18.88 -4.17
CA GLU A 2 15.90 -17.97 -4.93
C GLU A 2 17.25 -17.82 -4.20
N ARG A 3 18.37 -17.86 -4.95
CA ARG A 3 19.71 -17.74 -4.39
C ARG A 3 20.00 -16.27 -4.08
N LEU A 4 20.23 -15.97 -2.81
CA LEU A 4 20.68 -14.64 -2.38
C LEU A 4 22.20 -14.50 -2.53
N LEU A 5 22.62 -13.43 -3.17
CA LEU A 5 24.00 -13.07 -3.43
C LEU A 5 24.63 -12.36 -2.22
N ASN A 6 25.92 -12.57 -2.00
CA ASN A 6 26.69 -11.85 -1.00
C ASN A 6 27.23 -10.52 -1.57
N ILE A 7 27.90 -9.74 -0.73
CA ILE A 7 28.38 -8.41 -1.11
C ILE A 7 29.44 -8.42 -2.22
N LYS A 8 30.26 -9.46 -2.28
CA LYS A 8 31.29 -9.62 -3.31
C LYS A 8 30.65 -9.95 -4.65
N GLU A 9 29.69 -10.87 -4.67
CA GLU A 9 28.92 -11.22 -5.87
C GLU A 9 28.14 -10.00 -6.41
N ALA A 10 27.53 -9.20 -5.52
CA ALA A 10 26.85 -7.97 -5.93
C ALA A 10 27.81 -6.91 -6.50
N ALA A 11 29.00 -6.78 -5.92
CA ALA A 11 30.05 -5.87 -6.41
C ALA A 11 30.55 -6.27 -7.81
N GLU A 12 30.70 -7.58 -8.06
CA GLU A 12 31.09 -8.12 -9.37
C GLU A 12 30.01 -7.85 -10.44
N ILE A 13 28.73 -8.08 -10.13
CA ILE A 13 27.62 -7.84 -11.06
C ILE A 13 27.47 -6.36 -11.42
N LEU A 14 27.56 -5.48 -10.43
CA LEU A 14 27.44 -4.04 -10.65
C LEU A 14 28.73 -3.39 -11.14
N ASN A 15 29.81 -4.17 -11.30
CA ASN A 15 31.15 -3.71 -11.70
C ASN A 15 31.66 -2.54 -10.84
N VAL A 16 31.56 -2.66 -9.52
CA VAL A 16 32.01 -1.66 -8.53
C VAL A 16 32.74 -2.30 -7.36
N SER A 17 33.30 -1.49 -6.45
CA SER A 17 33.91 -2.00 -5.22
C SER A 17 32.86 -2.42 -4.18
N GLU A 18 33.20 -3.38 -3.31
CA GLU A 18 32.38 -3.71 -2.14
C GLU A 18 32.10 -2.48 -1.25
N MET A 19 33.04 -1.53 -1.18
CA MET A 19 32.88 -0.29 -0.42
C MET A 19 31.78 0.58 -1.01
N THR A 20 31.67 0.63 -2.35
CA THR A 20 30.58 1.30 -3.08
C THR A 20 29.24 0.65 -2.74
N ILE A 21 29.15 -0.70 -2.75
CA ILE A 21 27.94 -1.43 -2.34
C ILE A 21 27.56 -1.10 -0.89
N ARG A 22 28.52 -1.06 0.04
CA ARG A 22 28.27 -0.66 1.44
C ARG A 22 27.74 0.75 1.54
N ARG A 23 28.32 1.69 0.78
CA ARG A 23 27.88 3.09 0.73
C ARG A 23 26.44 3.19 0.23
N TRP A 24 26.12 2.54 -0.88
CA TRP A 24 24.77 2.57 -1.47
C TRP A 24 23.73 1.92 -0.57
N THR A 25 24.03 0.75 0.01
CA THR A 25 23.12 0.10 0.97
C THR A 25 22.96 0.86 2.28
N ASN A 26 23.98 1.62 2.73
CA ASN A 26 23.86 2.49 3.91
C ASN A 26 23.04 3.75 3.60
N ALA A 27 23.11 4.24 2.37
CA ALA A 27 22.37 5.40 1.90
C ALA A 27 20.93 5.08 1.44
N GLY A 28 20.52 3.81 1.50
CA GLY A 28 19.21 3.34 0.99
C GLY A 28 19.10 3.32 -0.54
N SER A 29 20.18 3.65 -1.26
CA SER A 29 20.15 3.71 -2.73
C SER A 29 20.30 2.34 -3.41
N LEU A 30 20.57 1.27 -2.67
CA LEU A 30 20.59 -0.11 -3.17
C LEU A 30 20.01 -1.03 -2.09
N CYS A 31 18.97 -1.79 -2.43
CA CYS A 31 18.31 -2.71 -1.50
C CYS A 31 19.24 -3.83 -1.05
N CYS A 32 19.13 -4.22 0.22
CA CYS A 32 19.78 -5.42 0.72
C CYS A 32 19.02 -6.03 1.90
N TYR A 33 18.98 -7.35 1.94
CA TYR A 33 18.51 -8.13 3.08
C TYR A 33 19.63 -8.21 4.12
N ARG A 34 19.27 -8.15 5.40
CA ARG A 34 20.20 -8.32 6.52
C ARG A 34 19.89 -9.63 7.22
N ILE A 35 20.69 -10.66 6.97
CA ILE A 35 20.40 -12.04 7.41
C ILE A 35 21.38 -12.51 8.49
N GLY A 36 20.85 -13.24 9.48
CA GLY A 36 21.62 -13.83 10.58
C GLY A 36 22.02 -12.84 11.67
N GLY A 37 22.58 -13.35 12.77
CA GLY A 37 22.97 -12.53 13.94
C GLY A 37 24.05 -11.48 13.65
N LYS A 38 24.85 -11.69 12.60
CA LYS A 38 25.85 -10.72 12.11
C LYS A 38 25.28 -9.68 11.12
N ARG A 39 23.97 -9.74 10.81
CA ARG A 39 23.28 -8.86 9.87
C ARG A 39 24.02 -8.75 8.53
N GLU A 40 24.37 -9.90 7.96
CA GLU A 40 25.10 -9.92 6.70
C GLU A 40 24.23 -9.42 5.56
N ARG A 41 24.82 -8.64 4.64
CA ARG A 41 24.12 -8.13 3.46
C ARG A 41 23.92 -9.27 2.46
N ARG A 42 22.71 -9.36 1.94
CA ARG A 42 22.29 -10.31 0.91
C ARG A 42 21.45 -9.58 -0.15
N PHE A 43 21.58 -9.97 -1.40
CA PHE A 43 21.01 -9.27 -2.55
C PHE A 43 20.28 -10.26 -3.45
N ARG A 44 19.15 -9.89 -4.04
CA ARG A 44 18.60 -10.65 -5.17
C ARG A 44 19.30 -10.19 -6.44
N ILE A 45 19.48 -11.11 -7.38
CA ILE A 45 20.08 -10.79 -8.67
C ILE A 45 19.21 -9.79 -9.45
N GLN A 46 17.88 -9.92 -9.31
CA GLN A 46 16.90 -9.04 -9.93
C GLN A 46 17.06 -7.58 -9.47
N ASP A 47 17.15 -7.32 -8.17
CA ASP A 47 17.37 -5.97 -7.59
C ASP A 47 18.64 -5.29 -8.16
N LEU A 48 19.70 -6.06 -8.39
CA LEU A 48 20.94 -5.55 -8.97
C LEU A 48 20.77 -5.18 -10.45
N HIS A 49 20.06 -6.00 -11.21
CA HIS A 49 19.76 -5.70 -12.62
C HIS A 49 18.85 -4.48 -12.77
N GLU A 50 17.87 -4.32 -11.88
CA GLU A 50 16.97 -3.16 -11.87
C GLU A 50 17.72 -1.86 -11.51
N TYR A 51 18.66 -1.95 -10.56
CA TYR A 51 19.53 -0.84 -10.22
C TYR A 51 20.41 -0.40 -11.42
N LEU A 52 20.94 -1.33 -12.21
CA LEU A 52 21.67 -1.03 -13.46
C LEU A 52 20.79 -0.39 -14.53
N ALA A 53 19.52 -0.77 -14.58
CA ALA A 53 18.54 -0.19 -15.51
C ALA A 53 18.11 1.24 -15.11
N GLY A 54 18.65 1.80 -14.02
CA GLY A 54 18.30 3.14 -13.54
C GLY A 54 16.95 3.21 -12.84
N LYS A 55 16.37 2.07 -12.45
CA LYS A 55 15.18 2.02 -11.62
C LYS A 55 15.58 2.32 -10.17
N ALA A 56 14.82 3.18 -9.50
CA ALA A 56 15.04 3.44 -8.08
C ALA A 56 14.86 2.12 -7.29
N PRO A 57 15.69 1.88 -6.25
CA PRO A 57 15.52 0.72 -5.38
C PRO A 57 14.09 0.70 -4.81
N VAL A 58 13.33 -0.36 -5.10
CA VAL A 58 12.08 -0.67 -4.41
C VAL A 58 12.46 -1.14 -3.01
N ASP A 59 12.23 -0.31 -1.99
CA ASP A 59 12.53 -0.67 -0.61
C ASP A 59 11.73 -1.94 -0.25
N THR A 60 12.38 -3.11 -0.19
CA THR A 60 11.76 -4.42 0.06
C THR A 60 11.43 -4.63 1.55
N HIS A 61 11.04 -3.55 2.24
CA HIS A 61 10.48 -3.65 3.57
C HIS A 61 9.03 -4.12 3.48
N ALA A 62 8.76 -5.31 4.01
CA ALA A 62 7.41 -5.83 4.13
C ALA A 62 6.59 -4.91 5.05
N ALA A 63 5.67 -4.14 4.48
CA ALA A 63 4.75 -3.26 5.18
C ALA A 63 3.58 -4.07 5.77
N PRO A 64 3.34 -4.00 7.10
CA PRO A 64 2.27 -4.72 7.74
C PRO A 64 0.89 -4.13 7.42
N LEU A 65 -0.04 -5.01 7.08
CA LEU A 65 -1.44 -4.64 6.83
C LEU A 65 -2.27 -4.52 8.11
N GLY A 66 -1.76 -4.98 9.26
CA GLY A 66 -2.44 -4.86 10.55
C GLY A 66 -3.42 -5.97 10.90
N PHE A 67 -3.60 -6.96 10.02
CA PHE A 67 -4.48 -8.10 10.24
C PHE A 67 -3.93 -9.37 9.59
N GLY A 68 -4.30 -10.53 10.15
CA GLY A 68 -3.91 -11.84 9.61
C GLY A 68 -2.41 -12.12 9.55
N GLY A 69 -1.57 -11.30 10.19
CA GLY A 69 -0.11 -11.34 10.03
C GLY A 69 0.36 -11.03 8.60
N LEU A 70 -0.50 -10.41 7.79
CA LEU A 70 -0.25 -10.16 6.38
C LEU A 70 0.67 -8.94 6.20
N THR A 71 1.59 -9.08 5.26
CA THR A 71 2.51 -8.02 4.85
C THR A 71 2.58 -7.97 3.33
N VAL A 72 2.81 -6.78 2.78
CA VAL A 72 3.04 -6.55 1.35
C VAL A 72 4.31 -5.73 1.15
N PRO A 73 4.89 -5.69 -0.05
CA PRO A 73 5.97 -4.75 -0.34
C PRO A 73 5.58 -3.32 -0.01
N ASP A 74 6.54 -2.53 0.45
CA ASP A 74 6.35 -1.10 0.56
C ASP A 74 5.96 -0.52 -0.80
N GLY A 75 5.05 0.45 -0.79
CA GLY A 75 4.48 0.97 -2.03
C GLY A 75 3.35 0.16 -2.66
N ALA A 76 2.93 -0.96 -2.05
CA ALA A 76 1.91 -1.81 -2.64
C ALA A 76 0.54 -1.14 -2.71
N HIS A 77 -0.17 -1.46 -3.80
CA HIS A 77 -1.59 -1.17 -3.98
C HIS A 77 -2.40 -2.47 -3.92
N VAL A 78 -3.24 -2.57 -2.88
CA VAL A 78 -3.90 -3.80 -2.47
C VAL A 78 -5.42 -3.64 -2.59
N THR A 79 -6.10 -4.61 -3.19
CA THR A 79 -7.56 -4.68 -3.15
C THR A 79 -8.02 -5.67 -2.10
N HIS A 80 -9.08 -5.33 -1.34
CA HIS A 80 -9.80 -6.28 -0.49
C HIS A 80 -11.21 -6.52 -1.04
N LEU A 81 -11.50 -7.75 -1.44
CA LEU A 81 -12.82 -8.18 -1.89
C LEU A 81 -13.61 -8.71 -0.68
N SER A 82 -14.40 -7.85 -0.04
CA SER A 82 -15.10 -8.20 1.20
C SER A 82 -16.44 -8.91 0.93
N LEU A 83 -16.74 -9.95 1.74
CA LEU A 83 -17.98 -10.73 1.61
C LEU A 83 -19.13 -10.18 2.46
N GLY A 84 -18.85 -9.29 3.41
CA GLY A 84 -19.88 -8.69 4.22
C GLY A 84 -19.39 -7.56 5.12
N MET A 85 -20.35 -6.82 5.68
CA MET A 85 -20.09 -5.59 6.44
C MET A 85 -19.18 -5.77 7.65
N ARG A 86 -19.27 -6.91 8.35
CA ARG A 86 -18.46 -7.20 9.54
C ARG A 86 -16.98 -7.36 9.19
N GLU A 87 -16.69 -8.22 8.22
CA GLU A 87 -15.33 -8.41 7.70
C GLU A 87 -14.74 -7.09 7.19
N ALA A 88 -15.51 -6.35 6.40
CA ALA A 88 -15.13 -5.04 5.90
C ALA A 88 -14.71 -4.06 7.02
N LEU A 89 -15.54 -3.90 8.05
CA LEU A 89 -15.22 -3.01 9.18
C LEU A 89 -14.02 -3.50 9.99
N ASP A 90 -13.87 -4.82 10.17
CA ASP A 90 -12.75 -5.38 10.92
C ASP A 90 -11.42 -5.19 10.19
N VAL A 91 -11.40 -5.33 8.86
CA VAL A 91 -10.22 -5.04 8.02
C VAL A 91 -9.90 -3.54 8.03
N GLU A 92 -10.90 -2.70 7.80
CA GLU A 92 -10.79 -1.23 7.87
C GLU A 92 -10.16 -0.76 9.19
N ALA A 93 -10.74 -1.18 10.33
CA ALA A 93 -10.26 -0.79 11.64
C ALA A 93 -8.83 -1.28 11.90
N SER A 94 -8.51 -2.52 11.54
CA SER A 94 -7.19 -3.11 11.79
C SER A 94 -6.10 -2.45 10.94
N TYR A 95 -6.37 -2.21 9.65
CA TYR A 95 -5.43 -1.56 8.74
C TYR A 95 -5.12 -0.11 9.11
N VAL A 96 -6.15 0.65 9.51
CA VAL A 96 -5.97 2.04 9.94
C VAL A 96 -5.23 2.09 11.27
N LEU A 97 -5.59 1.25 12.25
CA LEU A 97 -4.90 1.22 13.55
C LEU A 97 -3.42 0.87 13.44
N GLU A 98 -3.07 -0.07 12.55
CA GLU A 98 -1.67 -0.43 12.30
C GLU A 98 -0.84 0.79 11.87
N GLY A 99 -1.33 1.56 10.90
CA GLY A 99 -0.65 2.78 10.44
C GLY A 99 -0.51 3.81 11.55
N LEU A 100 -1.60 4.06 12.28
CA LEU A 100 -1.61 5.04 13.37
C LEU A 100 -0.65 4.65 14.50
N ASN A 101 -0.58 3.36 14.86
CA ASN A 101 0.33 2.84 15.87
C ASN A 101 1.79 2.94 15.45
N ASN A 102 2.06 2.81 14.15
CA ASN A 102 3.40 2.98 13.57
C ASN A 102 3.75 4.47 13.31
N GLY A 103 2.87 5.40 13.69
CA GLY A 103 3.10 6.84 13.56
C GLY A 103 2.87 7.39 12.14
N GLU A 104 2.28 6.60 11.25
CA GLU A 104 1.98 6.97 9.87
C GLU A 104 0.83 7.97 9.80
N THR A 105 0.75 8.69 8.68
CA THR A 105 -0.45 9.46 8.35
C THR A 105 -1.42 8.56 7.60
N VAL A 106 -2.67 8.47 8.07
CA VAL A 106 -3.71 7.65 7.44
C VAL A 106 -4.79 8.52 6.83
N LEU A 107 -5.09 8.29 5.55
CA LEU A 107 -6.25 8.85 4.86
C LEU A 107 -7.34 7.78 4.73
N LEU A 108 -8.50 8.02 5.34
CA LEU A 108 -9.72 7.24 5.14
C LEU A 108 -10.62 7.93 4.11
N VAL A 109 -11.00 7.19 3.08
CA VAL A 109 -11.95 7.61 2.05
C VAL A 109 -13.17 6.69 2.13
N ALA A 110 -14.27 7.19 2.68
CA ALA A 110 -15.45 6.36 2.94
C ALA A 110 -16.74 7.20 2.94
N PRO A 111 -17.92 6.58 2.71
CA PRO A 111 -19.19 7.25 2.97
C PRO A 111 -19.29 7.75 4.42
N GLU A 112 -20.10 8.77 4.66
CA GLU A 112 -20.33 9.33 6.02
C GLU A 112 -20.81 8.26 7.00
N THR A 113 -21.80 7.47 6.60
CA THR A 113 -22.37 6.39 7.43
C THR A 113 -21.37 5.28 7.75
N ARG A 114 -20.36 5.07 6.89
CA ARG A 114 -19.26 4.12 7.13
C ARG A 114 -18.24 4.73 8.08
N THR A 115 -17.89 5.99 7.87
CA THR A 115 -16.99 6.76 8.72
C THR A 115 -17.47 6.80 10.17
N GLU A 116 -18.77 7.03 10.41
CA GLU A 116 -19.34 7.04 11.77
C GLU A 116 -19.17 5.69 12.50
N LYS A 117 -19.47 4.58 11.80
CA LYS A 117 -19.28 3.22 12.35
C LYS A 117 -17.81 2.92 12.63
N PHE A 118 -16.94 3.35 11.73
CA PHE A 118 -15.50 3.21 11.90
C PHE A 118 -14.98 3.98 13.11
N ILE A 119 -15.35 5.24 13.29
CA ILE A 119 -14.93 6.05 14.44
C ILE A 119 -15.36 5.41 15.76
N LYS A 120 -16.59 4.89 15.83
CA LYS A 120 -17.06 4.13 16.99
C LYS A 120 -16.19 2.88 17.23
N THR A 121 -15.86 2.14 16.18
CA THR A 121 -15.01 0.94 16.25
C THR A 121 -13.60 1.28 16.74
N LEU A 122 -13.01 2.40 16.28
CA LEU A 122 -11.71 2.87 16.78
C LEU A 122 -11.74 3.19 18.28
N GLN A 123 -12.77 3.88 18.74
CA GLN A 123 -12.95 4.24 20.15
C GLN A 123 -13.11 2.99 21.02
N GLU A 124 -13.90 2.02 20.57
CA GLU A 124 -14.06 0.71 21.25
C GLU A 124 -12.73 -0.07 21.33
N ARG A 125 -11.82 0.15 20.37
CA ARG A 125 -10.46 -0.42 20.35
C ARG A 125 -9.42 0.46 21.08
N GLY A 126 -9.85 1.50 21.79
CA GLY A 126 -8.98 2.34 22.64
C GLY A 126 -8.23 3.45 21.91
N ALA A 127 -8.54 3.73 20.64
CA ALA A 127 -7.92 4.82 19.89
C ALA A 127 -8.69 6.13 20.05
N ASP A 128 -7.98 7.22 20.35
CA ASP A 128 -8.53 8.57 20.39
C ASP A 128 -8.55 9.18 18.98
N ALA A 129 -9.59 8.84 18.23
CA ALA A 129 -9.78 9.30 16.86
C ALA A 129 -9.80 10.84 16.75
N GLU A 130 -10.36 11.55 17.74
CA GLU A 130 -10.45 13.01 17.72
C GLU A 130 -9.07 13.67 17.89
N ASN A 131 -8.25 13.17 18.80
CA ASN A 131 -6.87 13.65 18.94
C ASN A 131 -6.02 13.34 17.71
N LEU A 132 -6.15 12.14 17.13
CA LEU A 132 -5.43 11.76 15.91
C LEU A 132 -5.81 12.66 14.72
N ARG A 133 -7.08 13.06 14.62
CA ARG A 133 -7.56 14.04 13.63
C ARG A 133 -6.99 15.44 13.88
N LYS A 134 -7.03 15.92 15.13
CA LYS A 134 -6.46 17.23 15.51
C LYS A 134 -4.97 17.33 15.19
N ARG A 135 -4.24 16.23 15.36
CA ARG A 135 -2.81 16.12 15.04
C ARG A 135 -2.53 15.88 13.55
N GLY A 136 -3.56 15.79 12.71
CA GLY A 136 -3.43 15.56 11.27
C GLY A 136 -3.00 14.14 10.87
N LYS A 137 -2.88 13.21 11.82
CA LYS A 137 -2.47 11.81 11.60
C LYS A 137 -3.60 10.95 11.04
N LEU A 138 -4.85 11.27 11.36
CA LEU A 138 -6.03 10.65 10.74
C LEU A 138 -6.78 11.70 9.93
N ARG A 139 -6.80 11.55 8.60
CA ARG A 139 -7.57 12.41 7.69
C ARG A 139 -8.76 11.63 7.14
N LEU A 140 -9.93 12.26 7.09
CA LEU A 140 -11.18 11.64 6.65
C LEU A 140 -11.74 12.44 5.47
N THR A 141 -12.26 11.76 4.46
CA THR A 141 -12.97 12.38 3.33
C THR A 141 -14.10 11.49 2.82
N LYS A 142 -15.15 12.11 2.27
CA LYS A 142 -16.29 11.42 1.63
C LYS A 142 -16.03 11.11 0.14
N GLY A 143 -14.79 11.28 -0.31
CA GLY A 143 -14.39 11.18 -1.71
C GLY A 143 -14.68 12.45 -2.53
N MET A 144 -14.02 12.58 -3.67
CA MET A 144 -14.21 13.70 -4.61
C MET A 144 -15.23 13.35 -5.69
N ASP A 145 -15.56 14.31 -6.56
CA ASP A 145 -16.62 14.14 -7.56
C ASP A 145 -16.13 13.53 -8.87
N ASN A 146 -14.83 13.52 -9.13
CA ASN A 146 -14.21 12.88 -10.30
C ASN A 146 -12.84 12.23 -9.97
N PRO A 147 -12.34 11.30 -10.81
CA PRO A 147 -11.10 10.56 -10.58
C PRO A 147 -9.87 11.47 -10.38
N ALA A 148 -9.67 12.44 -11.28
CA ALA A 148 -8.55 13.36 -11.23
C ALA A 148 -8.52 14.17 -9.92
N GLY A 149 -9.68 14.66 -9.47
CA GLY A 149 -9.81 15.37 -8.20
C GLY A 149 -9.47 14.49 -7.01
N MET A 150 -9.87 13.22 -7.02
CA MET A 150 -9.55 12.29 -5.95
C MET A 150 -8.06 11.94 -5.91
N ALA A 151 -7.46 11.63 -7.06
CA ALA A 151 -6.02 11.36 -7.16
C ALA A 151 -5.17 12.57 -6.74
N ALA A 152 -5.56 13.78 -7.17
CA ALA A 152 -4.90 15.02 -6.74
C ALA A 152 -5.01 15.23 -5.23
N TYR A 153 -6.17 14.91 -4.64
CA TYR A 153 -6.36 14.99 -3.20
C TYR A 153 -5.46 14.00 -2.43
N ILE A 154 -5.39 12.74 -2.87
CA ILE A 154 -4.51 11.72 -2.30
C ILE A 154 -3.05 12.19 -2.38
N SER A 155 -2.61 12.66 -3.55
CA SER A 155 -1.26 13.16 -3.78
C SER A 155 -0.90 14.33 -2.87
N ARG A 156 -1.84 15.28 -2.69
CA ARG A 156 -1.66 16.41 -1.76
C ARG A 156 -1.52 15.93 -0.31
N VAL A 157 -2.40 15.05 0.15
CA VAL A 157 -2.33 14.53 1.53
C VAL A 157 -1.02 13.79 1.78
N ALA A 158 -0.58 12.97 0.81
CA ALA A 158 0.71 12.28 0.90
C ALA A 158 1.88 13.28 0.96
N SER A 159 1.85 14.35 0.15
CA SER A 159 2.89 15.38 0.14
C SER A 159 2.93 16.22 1.43
N ASP A 160 1.77 16.46 2.05
CA ASP A 160 1.65 17.17 3.33
C ASP A 160 2.07 16.29 4.53
N SER A 161 2.25 14.98 4.34
CA SER A 161 2.53 14.05 5.42
C SER A 161 4.02 14.01 5.77
N GLU A 162 4.32 14.11 7.05
CA GLU A 162 5.67 13.88 7.57
C GLU A 162 5.88 12.38 7.78
N GLY A 163 6.53 11.72 6.81
CA GLY A 163 6.89 10.31 6.88
C GLY A 163 5.94 9.37 6.11
N PRO A 164 5.86 8.09 6.48
CA PRO A 164 5.03 7.12 5.77
C PRO A 164 3.54 7.47 5.85
N PHE A 165 2.84 7.07 4.80
CA PHE A 165 1.46 7.42 4.50
C PHE A 165 0.70 6.18 4.04
N ARG A 166 -0.54 6.02 4.51
CA ARG A 166 -1.43 4.99 3.97
C ARG A 166 -2.82 5.48 3.68
N VAL A 167 -3.43 4.90 2.65
CA VAL A 167 -4.83 5.13 2.25
C VAL A 167 -5.64 3.89 2.52
N PHE A 168 -6.81 4.07 3.12
CA PHE A 168 -7.89 3.10 3.09
C PHE A 168 -9.06 3.69 2.30
N GLY A 169 -9.50 2.99 1.25
CA GLY A 169 -10.63 3.39 0.43
C GLY A 169 -11.79 2.41 0.53
N ASP A 170 -12.88 2.76 1.22
CA ASP A 170 -14.15 2.04 1.10
C ASP A 170 -14.85 2.47 -0.19
N MET A 171 -14.62 1.73 -1.28
CA MET A 171 -15.01 2.15 -2.63
C MET A 171 -16.52 2.35 -2.81
N THR A 172 -17.35 1.93 -1.85
CA THR A 172 -18.77 2.27 -1.84
C THR A 172 -19.03 3.78 -1.84
N TRP A 173 -18.07 4.64 -1.44
CA TRP A 173 -18.18 6.10 -1.60
C TRP A 173 -18.35 6.52 -3.08
N ALA A 174 -17.58 5.93 -4.00
CA ALA A 174 -17.62 6.26 -5.41
C ALA A 174 -18.91 5.74 -6.06
N LYS A 175 -19.35 4.54 -5.66
CA LYS A 175 -20.66 4.01 -6.04
C LYS A 175 -21.79 4.92 -5.55
N GLY A 176 -21.71 5.42 -4.32
CA GLY A 176 -22.69 6.35 -3.74
C GLY A 176 -22.78 7.68 -4.50
N LYS A 177 -21.70 8.10 -5.15
CA LYS A 177 -21.64 9.26 -6.05
C LYS A 177 -22.05 8.95 -7.50
N GLY A 178 -22.40 7.71 -7.81
CA GLY A 178 -22.84 7.30 -9.15
C GLY A 178 -21.71 7.17 -10.17
N TRP A 179 -20.47 6.98 -9.74
CA TRP A 179 -19.35 6.82 -10.66
C TRP A 179 -19.51 5.57 -11.53
N PRO A 180 -19.33 5.67 -12.86
CA PRO A 180 -19.27 4.51 -13.73
C PRO A 180 -17.99 3.69 -13.49
N LEU A 181 -17.97 2.46 -13.99
CA LEU A 181 -16.80 1.58 -13.86
C LEU A 181 -15.53 2.16 -14.50
N ALA A 182 -15.67 2.96 -15.55
CA ALA A 182 -14.55 3.63 -16.21
C ALA A 182 -13.84 4.61 -15.27
N ASP A 183 -14.60 5.41 -14.52
CA ASP A 183 -14.06 6.39 -13.57
C ASP A 183 -13.39 5.69 -12.38
N LEU A 184 -13.93 4.57 -11.91
CA LEU A 184 -13.25 3.73 -10.91
C LEU A 184 -11.90 3.26 -11.42
N ARG A 185 -11.84 2.70 -12.64
CA ARG A 185 -10.59 2.24 -13.25
C ARG A 185 -9.59 3.39 -13.42
N GLU A 186 -10.04 4.54 -13.90
CA GLU A 186 -9.20 5.72 -14.08
C GLU A 186 -8.57 6.15 -12.75
N LEU A 187 -9.33 6.14 -11.65
CA LEU A 187 -8.79 6.47 -10.33
C LEU A 187 -7.70 5.48 -9.91
N GLU A 188 -7.93 4.17 -10.06
CA GLU A 188 -6.95 3.16 -9.64
C GLU A 188 -5.68 3.21 -10.49
N GLU A 189 -5.81 3.37 -11.80
CA GLU A 189 -4.67 3.53 -12.72
C GLU A 189 -3.90 4.82 -12.45
N THR A 190 -4.59 5.93 -12.16
CA THR A 190 -3.94 7.19 -11.78
C THR A 190 -3.21 7.07 -10.44
N THR A 191 -3.78 6.31 -9.49
CA THR A 191 -3.16 6.05 -8.18
C THR A 191 -1.88 5.23 -8.34
N ASN A 192 -1.89 4.22 -9.22
CA ASN A 192 -0.68 3.43 -9.56
C ASN A 192 0.42 4.28 -10.21
N ALA A 193 0.06 5.35 -10.92
CA ALA A 193 1.00 6.24 -11.57
C ALA A 193 1.58 7.33 -10.65
N LEU A 194 1.21 7.36 -9.36
CA LEU A 194 1.72 8.37 -8.42
C LEU A 194 3.25 8.23 -8.23
N PRO A 195 4.02 9.34 -8.32
CA PRO A 195 5.47 9.29 -8.18
C PRO A 195 5.93 8.77 -6.81
N SER A 196 6.96 7.91 -6.79
CA SER A 196 7.58 7.31 -5.60
C SER A 196 6.59 6.66 -4.65
N SER A 197 6.39 5.34 -4.79
CA SER A 197 5.53 4.55 -3.91
C SER A 197 6.18 4.24 -2.55
N THR A 198 7.49 4.46 -2.38
CA THR A 198 8.17 4.24 -1.10
C THR A 198 7.48 4.99 0.04
N GLY A 199 7.15 4.26 1.11
CA GLY A 199 6.42 4.74 2.27
C GLY A 199 4.95 5.01 2.03
N LYS A 200 4.36 4.59 0.91
CA LYS A 200 2.95 4.84 0.55
C LYS A 200 2.20 3.53 0.36
N LEU A 201 1.26 3.23 1.25
CA LEU A 201 0.50 1.98 1.20
C LEU A 201 -0.97 2.23 0.88
N PHE A 202 -1.53 1.50 -0.08
CA PHE A 202 -2.91 1.71 -0.52
C PHE A 202 -3.72 0.43 -0.35
N LEU A 203 -4.88 0.53 0.32
CA LEU A 203 -5.85 -0.56 0.43
C LEU A 203 -7.23 -0.07 0.00
N CYS A 204 -7.68 -0.52 -1.17
CA CYS A 204 -9.03 -0.23 -1.69
C CYS A 204 -9.94 -1.44 -1.47
N GLN A 205 -11.02 -1.22 -0.72
CA GLN A 205 -11.99 -2.24 -0.36
C GLN A 205 -13.21 -2.20 -1.30
N TYR A 206 -13.49 -3.33 -1.94
CA TYR A 206 -14.65 -3.55 -2.79
C TYR A 206 -15.56 -4.60 -2.14
N SER A 207 -16.73 -4.18 -1.64
CA SER A 207 -17.76 -5.10 -1.13
C SER A 207 -18.41 -5.87 -2.28
N LEU A 208 -18.33 -7.21 -2.27
CA LEU A 208 -18.96 -8.07 -3.28
C LEU A 208 -20.50 -8.08 -3.19
N GLU A 209 -21.07 -7.61 -2.08
CA GLU A 209 -22.52 -7.33 -1.98
C GLU A 209 -22.90 -6.06 -2.75
N SER A 210 -21.96 -5.13 -2.91
CA SER A 210 -22.18 -3.82 -3.54
C SER A 210 -21.68 -3.72 -4.97
N PHE A 211 -20.62 -4.44 -5.32
CA PHE A 211 -19.96 -4.33 -6.61
C PHE A 211 -20.25 -5.52 -7.51
N SER A 212 -20.34 -5.28 -8.82
CA SER A 212 -20.54 -6.35 -9.80
C SER A 212 -19.26 -7.18 -9.99
N GLY A 213 -19.39 -8.37 -10.60
CA GLY A 213 -18.22 -9.16 -10.99
C GLY A 213 -17.25 -8.42 -11.91
N MET A 214 -17.75 -7.52 -12.78
CA MET A 214 -16.89 -6.66 -13.61
C MET A 214 -16.08 -5.66 -12.78
N ALA A 215 -16.67 -5.11 -11.71
CA ALA A 215 -15.94 -4.23 -10.80
C ALA A 215 -14.92 -4.99 -9.95
N ALA A 216 -15.25 -6.20 -9.50
CA ALA A 216 -14.29 -7.07 -8.81
C ALA A 216 -13.10 -7.44 -9.71
N MET A 217 -13.36 -7.79 -10.98
CA MET A 217 -12.30 -8.06 -11.96
C MET A 217 -11.46 -6.81 -12.23
N MET A 218 -12.08 -5.64 -12.39
CA MET A 218 -11.36 -4.37 -12.54
C MET A 218 -10.42 -4.10 -11.36
N ALA A 219 -10.89 -4.34 -10.14
CA ALA A 219 -10.06 -4.20 -8.94
C ALA A 219 -8.84 -5.15 -9.01
N MET A 220 -9.04 -6.42 -9.39
CA MET A 220 -7.92 -7.36 -9.58
C MET A 220 -6.97 -6.94 -10.73
N GLU A 221 -7.46 -6.35 -11.81
CA GLU A 221 -6.63 -5.87 -12.92
C GLU A 221 -5.78 -4.65 -12.57
N THR A 222 -6.21 -3.85 -11.58
CA THR A 222 -5.63 -2.55 -11.21
C THR A 222 -4.87 -2.58 -9.89
N HIS A 223 -4.90 -3.67 -9.13
CA HIS A 223 -4.15 -3.82 -7.88
C HIS A 223 -3.18 -5.00 -7.98
N GLY A 224 -1.93 -4.79 -7.56
CA GLY A 224 -0.90 -5.83 -7.58
C GLY A 224 -1.18 -6.99 -6.62
N TYR A 225 -1.98 -6.73 -5.58
CA TYR A 225 -2.32 -7.71 -4.55
C TYR A 225 -3.82 -7.74 -4.28
N THR A 226 -4.35 -8.94 -4.06
CA THR A 226 -5.76 -9.17 -3.71
C THR A 226 -5.87 -9.89 -2.38
N ILE A 227 -6.75 -9.39 -1.52
CA ILE A 227 -7.18 -10.03 -0.29
C ILE A 227 -8.59 -10.55 -0.51
N TYR A 228 -8.77 -11.84 -0.32
CA TYR A 228 -10.09 -12.49 -0.37
C TYR A 228 -10.13 -13.62 0.64
N ARG A 229 -11.17 -13.66 1.49
CA ARG A 229 -11.33 -14.65 2.57
C ARG A 229 -10.12 -14.73 3.52
N GLY A 230 -9.50 -13.58 3.80
CA GLY A 230 -8.33 -13.48 4.68
C GLY A 230 -7.01 -13.95 4.06
N GLU A 231 -6.99 -14.39 2.80
CA GLU A 231 -5.76 -14.73 2.09
C GLU A 231 -5.29 -13.56 1.24
N LEU A 232 -3.99 -13.25 1.33
CA LEU A 232 -3.30 -12.33 0.43
C LEU A 232 -2.67 -13.12 -0.73
N ARG A 233 -2.91 -12.67 -1.96
CA ARG A 233 -2.30 -13.23 -3.18
C ARG A 233 -1.85 -12.08 -4.07
N GLU A 234 -0.77 -12.29 -4.82
CA GLU A 234 -0.51 -11.46 -6.00
C GLU A 234 -1.66 -11.61 -6.98
N SER A 235 -2.07 -10.51 -7.59
CA SER A 235 -3.13 -10.56 -8.60
C SER A 235 -2.57 -11.12 -9.91
N PRO A 236 -3.12 -12.21 -10.45
CA PRO A 236 -2.67 -12.77 -11.73
C PRO A 236 -3.08 -11.92 -12.93
N TYR A 237 -3.91 -10.89 -12.74
CA TYR A 237 -4.45 -10.03 -13.79
C TYR A 237 -3.87 -8.62 -13.76
N PHE A 238 -3.01 -8.30 -12.78
CA PHE A 238 -2.43 -6.97 -12.67
C PHE A 238 -1.54 -6.69 -13.88
N LYS A 239 -1.82 -5.58 -14.57
CA LYS A 239 -1.12 -5.21 -15.81
C LYS A 239 0.07 -4.26 -15.60
N GLY A 240 0.38 -3.90 -14.35
CA GLY A 240 1.55 -3.10 -13.97
C GLY A 240 2.72 -3.94 -13.44
N GLU A 241 3.84 -3.29 -13.11
CA GLU A 241 4.95 -3.97 -12.41
C GLU A 241 4.52 -4.28 -10.96
N ILE A 242 4.43 -5.56 -10.62
CA ILE A 242 4.20 -5.98 -9.23
C ILE A 242 5.48 -5.69 -8.46
N LEU A 243 5.39 -4.80 -7.46
CA LEU A 243 6.44 -4.68 -6.45
C LEU A 243 6.50 -6.03 -5.74
N THR A 244 7.62 -6.74 -5.77
CA THR A 244 7.79 -8.05 -5.12
C THR A 244 8.54 -7.88 -3.80
N ALA A 245 8.14 -8.64 -2.77
CA ALA A 245 8.80 -8.66 -1.46
C ALA A 245 10.09 -9.47 -1.53
#